data_AF-A0A9P8RG59-F1
#
_entry.id   AF-A0A9P8RG59-F1
#
_cell.length_a   1.000
_cell.length_b   1.000
_cell.length_c   1.000
_cell.angle_alpha   90.00
_cell.angle_beta   90.00
_cell.angle_gamma   90.00
#
_symmetry.space_group_name_H-M   'P 1'
#
loop_
_entity.id
_entity.type
_entity.pdbx_description
1 polymer ?
#
loop_
_entity_poly.entity_id
_entity_poly.type
_entity_poly.pdbx_seq_one_letter_code
_entity_poly.pdbx_strand_id
1 'polypeptide(L)'
;MDPDRWNSLTPAQQDAFLNGPALAPPAGVKSNFVDPPNHNATVIGVTTMCVALAAVMVLLRAYSKLCVSKKVNIEDVLGLIAFGTYVGAIWSILHAVHLGGFFVHQWDVTFGVFQNVLYVGLFLDSGFLRLHHVIC
;
A
#
# COMPACT_ATOMS: atom_id res chain seq x y z
N MET A 1 22.02 -3.63 8.24
CA MET A 1 22.05 -3.83 9.71
C MET A 1 22.04 -5.33 9.92
N ASP A 2 23.06 -5.88 10.57
CA ASP A 2 23.08 -7.31 10.89
C ASP A 2 21.95 -7.63 11.88
N PRO A 3 21.17 -8.71 11.64
CA PRO A 3 19.95 -9.01 12.40
C PRO A 3 20.20 -9.34 13.89
N ASP A 4 21.41 -9.79 14.23
CA ASP A 4 21.87 -10.05 15.60
C ASP A 4 22.08 -8.75 16.41
N ARG A 5 22.50 -7.66 15.75
CA ARG A 5 22.74 -6.36 16.39
C ARG A 5 21.47 -5.66 16.86
N TRP A 6 20.31 -5.99 16.30
CA TRP A 6 19.04 -5.35 16.68
C TRP A 6 18.60 -5.73 18.10
N ASN A 7 18.73 -7.01 18.45
CA ASN A 7 18.27 -7.55 19.72
C ASN A 7 19.16 -7.15 20.91
N SER A 8 20.35 -6.62 20.65
CA SER A 8 21.31 -6.16 21.67
C SER A 8 21.20 -4.66 21.99
N LEU A 9 20.39 -3.90 21.24
CA LEU A 9 20.15 -2.48 21.50
C LEU A 9 19.16 -2.30 22.65
N THR A 10 19.35 -1.23 23.43
CA THR A 10 18.35 -0.81 24.42
C THR A 10 17.08 -0.29 23.71
N PRO A 11 15.89 -0.33 24.34
CA PRO A 11 14.65 0.15 23.73
C PRO A 11 14.76 1.60 23.23
N ALA A 12 15.43 2.47 23.99
CA ALA A 12 15.66 3.86 23.59
C ALA A 12 16.52 3.99 22.31
N GLN A 13 17.48 3.09 22.09
CA GLN A 13 18.30 3.09 20.88
C GLN A 13 17.54 2.53 19.68
N GLN A 14 16.66 1.55 19.89
CA GLN A 14 15.76 1.03 18.87
C GLN A 14 14.78 2.11 18.40
N ASP A 15 14.18 2.84 19.33
CA ASP A 15 13.28 3.96 19.01
C ASP A 15 14.00 5.09 18.30
N ALA A 16 15.21 5.45 18.72
CA ALA A 16 16.02 6.45 18.03
C ALA A 16 16.35 6.05 16.58
N PHE A 17 16.56 4.74 16.34
CA PHE A 17 16.79 4.23 14.99
C PHE A 17 15.51 4.23 14.15
N LEU A 18 14.39 3.80 14.71
CA LEU A 18 13.08 3.82 14.05
C LEU A 18 12.64 5.24 13.70
N ASN A 19 12.96 6.21 14.56
CA ASN A 19 12.70 7.64 14.34
C ASN A 19 13.70 8.33 13.41
N GLY A 20 14.76 7.62 12.99
CA GLY A 20 15.73 8.10 12.01
C GLY A 20 15.20 8.07 10.57
N PRO A 21 15.92 8.69 9.61
CA PRO A 21 15.54 8.65 8.20
C PRO A 21 15.59 7.23 7.64
N ALA A 22 14.61 6.88 6.80
CA ALA A 22 14.52 5.56 6.19
C ALA A 22 15.63 5.29 5.15
N LEU A 23 16.31 6.34 4.68
CA LEU A 23 17.51 6.27 3.88
C LEU A 23 18.49 7.37 4.32
N ALA A 24 19.80 7.09 4.27
CA ALA A 24 20.80 8.13 4.54
C ALA A 24 20.66 9.26 3.49
N PRO A 25 20.52 10.53 3.90
CA PRO A 25 20.44 11.63 2.96
C PRO A 25 21.79 11.82 2.23
N PRO A 26 21.78 12.29 0.96
CA PRO A 26 22.99 12.61 0.24
C PRO A 26 23.78 13.75 0.93
N ALA A 27 25.09 13.81 0.67
CA ALA A 27 25.98 14.77 1.32
C ALA A 27 25.47 16.22 1.15
N GLY A 28 25.26 16.90 2.28
CA GLY A 28 24.77 18.29 2.31
C GLY A 28 23.25 18.45 2.36
N VAL A 29 22.46 17.37 2.29
CA VAL A 29 21.00 17.40 2.42
C VAL A 29 20.60 17.02 3.85
N LYS A 30 19.77 17.86 4.49
CA LYS A 30 19.19 17.57 5.79
C LYS A 30 17.76 17.07 5.59
N SER A 31 17.45 15.90 6.14
CA SER A 31 16.10 15.33 6.10
C SER A 31 15.07 16.28 6.72
N ASN A 32 13.96 16.48 6.01
CA ASN A 32 12.82 17.28 6.44
C ASN A 32 11.62 16.37 6.74
N PHE A 33 11.43 16.06 8.02
CA PHE A 33 10.32 15.24 8.50
C PHE A 33 9.05 16.03 8.85
N VAL A 34 9.08 17.37 8.81
CA VAL A 34 8.01 18.24 9.32
C VAL A 34 7.05 18.66 8.21
N ASP A 35 7.61 19.11 7.07
CA ASP A 35 6.81 19.52 5.90
C ASP A 35 7.51 19.07 4.61
N PRO A 36 7.53 17.76 4.32
CA PRO A 36 8.10 17.27 3.09
C PRO A 36 7.23 17.74 1.90
N PRO A 37 7.85 18.12 0.77
CA PRO A 37 7.12 18.51 -0.43
C PRO A 37 6.31 17.32 -0.96
N ASN A 38 5.05 17.23 -0.55
CA ASN A 38 4.17 16.14 -0.88
C ASN A 38 3.27 16.50 -2.06
N HIS A 39 2.98 15.52 -2.92
CA HIS A 39 2.03 15.67 -4.02
C HIS A 39 0.82 14.76 -3.78
N ASN A 40 0.33 14.78 -2.54
CA ASN A 40 -0.75 13.91 -2.06
C ASN A 40 -2.05 14.10 -2.86
N ALA A 41 -2.36 15.34 -3.23
CA ALA A 41 -3.54 15.65 -4.04
C ALA A 41 -3.52 14.94 -5.40
N THR A 42 -2.35 14.84 -6.04
CA THR A 42 -2.19 14.16 -7.33
C THR A 42 -2.43 12.67 -7.19
N VAL A 43 -1.87 12.04 -6.15
CA VAL A 43 -2.08 10.59 -5.91
C VAL A 43 -3.54 10.29 -5.65
N ILE A 44 -4.18 11.05 -4.76
CA ILE A 44 -5.60 10.84 -4.45
C ILE A 44 -6.46 11.02 -5.71
N GLY A 45 -6.18 12.04 -6.53
CA GLY A 45 -6.90 12.27 -7.79
C GLY A 45 -6.77 11.10 -8.77
N VAL A 46 -5.54 10.63 -9.03
CA VAL A 46 -5.31 9.53 -9.97
C VAL A 46 -5.91 8.22 -9.44
N THR A 47 -5.70 7.92 -8.16
CA THR A 47 -6.21 6.71 -7.53
C THR A 47 -7.73 6.65 -7.54
N THR A 48 -8.41 7.76 -7.21
CA THR A 48 -9.88 7.81 -7.23
C THR A 48 -10.45 7.65 -8.64
N MET A 49 -9.81 8.24 -9.66
CA MET A 49 -10.20 8.05 -11.06
C MET A 49 -10.07 6.59 -11.50
N CYS A 50 -8.95 5.94 -11.20
CA CYS A 50 -8.73 4.53 -11.54
C CYS A 50 -9.75 3.60 -10.85
N VAL A 51 -10.04 3.84 -9.56
CA VAL A 51 -11.06 3.06 -8.84
C VAL A 51 -12.46 3.26 -9.42
N ALA A 52 -12.83 4.49 -9.76
CA ALA A 52 -14.13 4.78 -10.35
C ALA A 52 -14.30 4.03 -11.69
N LEU A 53 -13.28 4.05 -12.56
CA LEU A 53 -13.31 3.32 -13.82
C LEU A 53 -13.40 1.80 -13.61
N ALA A 54 -12.59 1.25 -12.71
CA ALA A 54 -12.64 -0.17 -12.38
C ALA A 54 -14.00 -0.59 -11.81
N ALA A 55 -14.57 0.22 -10.91
CA ALA A 55 -15.88 -0.03 -10.31
C ALA A 55 -16.99 -0.04 -11.37
N VAL A 56 -16.98 0.90 -12.31
CA VAL A 56 -17.96 0.93 -13.41
C VAL A 56 -17.88 -0.33 -14.27
N MET A 57 -16.67 -0.78 -14.62
CA MET A 57 -16.46 -2.01 -15.39
C MET A 57 -16.96 -3.26 -14.66
N VAL A 58 -16.68 -3.36 -13.36
CA VAL A 58 -17.13 -4.49 -12.53
C VAL A 58 -18.64 -4.47 -12.35
N LEU A 59 -19.25 -3.31 -12.12
CA LEU A 59 -20.70 -3.16 -12.03
C LEU A 59 -21.40 -3.53 -13.34
N LEU A 60 -20.85 -3.10 -14.48
CA LEU A 60 -21.39 -3.46 -15.80
C LEU A 60 -21.33 -4.97 -16.03
N ARG A 61 -20.23 -5.61 -15.63
CA ARG A 61 -20.08 -7.07 -15.73
C ARG A 61 -21.05 -7.81 -14.79
N ALA A 62 -21.17 -7.34 -13.55
CA ALA A 62 -22.12 -7.90 -12.57
C ALA A 62 -23.56 -7.75 -13.06
N TYR A 63 -23.96 -6.58 -13.56
CA TYR A 63 -25.28 -6.34 -14.13
C TYR A 63 -25.57 -7.27 -15.32
N SER A 64 -24.63 -7.39 -16.26
CA SER A 64 -24.79 -8.26 -17.43
C SER A 64 -25.03 -9.72 -17.02
N LYS A 65 -24.30 -10.21 -16.02
CA LYS A 65 -24.42 -11.61 -15.58
C LYS A 65 -25.65 -11.86 -14.72
N LEU A 66 -25.99 -10.95 -13.80
CA LEU A 66 -27.12 -11.08 -12.88
C LEU A 66 -28.47 -10.84 -13.59
N CYS A 67 -28.57 -9.82 -14.44
CA CYS A 67 -29.83 -9.45 -15.07
C CYS A 67 -30.06 -10.14 -16.42
N VAL A 68 -29.03 -10.30 -17.26
CA VAL A 68 -29.18 -10.88 -18.61
C VAL A 68 -28.95 -12.38 -18.60
N SER A 69 -27.80 -12.84 -18.09
CA SER A 69 -27.41 -14.26 -18.24
C SER A 69 -27.99 -15.15 -17.14
N LYS A 70 -28.29 -14.61 -15.95
CA LYS A 70 -28.74 -15.32 -14.72
C LYS A 70 -27.89 -16.56 -14.36
N LYS A 71 -26.65 -16.61 -14.83
CA LYS A 71 -25.69 -17.70 -14.61
C LYS A 71 -24.39 -17.09 -14.10
N VAL A 72 -24.01 -17.46 -12.89
CA VAL A 72 -22.73 -17.07 -12.29
C VAL A 72 -21.71 -18.14 -12.63
N ASN A 73 -20.64 -17.75 -13.32
CA ASN A 73 -19.54 -18.66 -13.62
C ASN A 73 -18.38 -18.40 -12.64
N ILE A 74 -17.48 -19.36 -12.52
CA ILE A 74 -16.26 -19.22 -11.70
C ILE A 74 -15.46 -17.97 -12.10
N GLU A 75 -15.42 -17.65 -13.40
CA GLU A 75 -14.75 -16.47 -13.94
C GLU A 75 -15.29 -15.15 -13.35
N ASP A 76 -16.59 -15.09 -13.05
CA ASP A 76 -17.23 -13.90 -12.50
C ASP A 76 -16.95 -13.75 -11.01
N VAL A 77 -16.87 -14.87 -10.27
CA VAL A 77 -16.43 -14.90 -8.87
C VAL A 77 -14.96 -14.49 -8.76
N LEU A 78 -14.10 -15.02 -9.64
CA LEU A 78 -12.68 -14.68 -9.66
C LEU A 78 -12.46 -13.20 -10.00
N GLY A 79 -13.26 -12.64 -10.91
CA GLY A 79 -13.25 -11.21 -11.21
C GLY A 79 -13.68 -10.33 -10.02
N LEU A 80 -14.67 -10.77 -9.24
CA LEU A 80 -15.11 -10.04 -8.05
C LEU A 80 -14.05 -10.08 -6.93
N ILE A 81 -13.41 -11.24 -6.75
CA ILE A 81 -12.29 -11.40 -5.80
C ILE A 81 -11.12 -10.50 -6.21
N ALA A 82 -10.77 -10.48 -7.50
CA ALA A 82 -9.71 -9.62 -8.03
C ALA A 82 -10.03 -8.12 -7.84
N PHE A 83 -11.29 -7.71 -7.95
CA PHE A 83 -11.68 -6.35 -7.63
C PHE A 83 -11.55 -6.04 -6.13
N GLY A 84 -11.92 -6.98 -5.26
CA GLY A 84 -11.74 -6.85 -3.82
C GLY A 84 -10.28 -6.64 -3.43
N THR A 85 -9.35 -7.37 -4.06
CA THR A 85 -7.92 -7.19 -3.81
C THR A 85 -7.37 -5.91 -4.38
N TYR A 86 -7.87 -5.48 -5.55
CA TYR A 86 -7.56 -4.16 -6.09
C TYR A 86 -7.95 -3.04 -5.13
N VAL A 87 -9.15 -3.09 -4.53
CA VAL A 87 -9.57 -2.11 -3.50
C VAL A 87 -8.68 -2.15 -2.26
N GLY A 88 -8.27 -3.34 -1.82
CA GLY A 88 -7.31 -3.51 -0.72
C GLY A 88 -5.95 -2.85 -1.02
N ALA A 89 -5.42 -3.04 -2.23
CA ALA A 89 -4.17 -2.41 -2.66
C ALA A 89 -4.29 -0.87 -2.69
N ILE A 90 -5.43 -0.34 -3.15
CA ILE A 90 -5.71 1.09 -3.12
C ILE A 90 -5.75 1.63 -1.68
N TRP A 91 -6.36 0.89 -0.76
CA TRP A 91 -6.38 1.29 0.65
C TRP A 91 -4.96 1.39 1.24
N SER A 92 -4.06 0.46 0.91
CA SER A 92 -2.64 0.54 1.31
C SER A 92 -1.97 1.82 0.81
N ILE A 93 -2.24 2.20 -0.44
CA ILE A 93 -1.72 3.43 -1.03
C ILE A 93 -2.25 4.66 -0.27
N LEU A 94 -3.56 4.72 -0.01
CA LEU A 94 -4.16 5.82 0.74
C LEU A 94 -3.64 5.91 2.18
N HIS A 95 -3.40 4.75 2.82
CA HIS A 95 -2.80 4.68 4.15
C HIS A 95 -1.37 5.24 4.15
N ALA A 96 -0.58 4.90 3.13
CA ALA A 96 0.77 5.42 2.96
C ALA A 96 0.81 6.93 2.63
N VAL A 97 -0.16 7.45 1.87
CA VAL A 97 -0.35 8.90 1.67
C VAL A 97 -0.55 9.61 3.01
N HIS A 98 -1.35 9.03 3.91
CA HIS A 98 -1.67 9.65 5.20
C HIS A 98 -0.49 9.65 6.19
N LEU A 99 0.37 8.63 6.15
CA LEU A 99 1.46 8.45 7.10
C LEU A 99 2.78 9.12 6.69
N GLY A 100 3.19 8.97 5.42
CA GLY A 100 4.53 9.38 4.96
C GLY A 100 4.52 10.38 3.81
N GLY A 101 3.35 10.62 3.20
CA GLY A 101 3.24 11.38 1.96
C GLY A 101 3.81 10.63 0.75
N PHE A 102 3.15 10.74 -0.39
CA PHE A 102 3.71 10.27 -1.66
C PHE A 102 4.48 11.40 -2.36
N PHE A 103 5.48 11.02 -3.16
CA PHE A 103 6.46 11.91 -3.79
C PHE A 103 7.48 12.54 -2.84
N VAL A 104 7.60 12.01 -1.62
CA VAL A 104 8.64 12.39 -0.66
C VAL A 104 9.87 11.51 -0.87
N HIS A 105 11.06 12.09 -0.74
CA HIS A 105 12.29 11.29 -0.81
C HIS A 105 12.38 10.35 0.40
N GLN A 106 12.95 9.16 0.20
CA GLN A 106 13.03 8.15 1.26
C GLN A 106 13.82 8.64 2.50
N TRP A 107 14.75 9.59 2.34
CA TRP A 107 15.46 10.20 3.46
C TRP A 107 14.63 11.21 4.25
N ASP A 108 13.51 11.70 3.72
CA ASP A 108 12.56 12.60 4.40
C ASP A 108 11.41 11.84 5.11
N VAL A 109 11.42 10.51 5.02
CA VAL A 109 10.47 9.63 5.71
C VAL A 109 11.18 8.88 6.83
N THR A 110 10.51 8.75 7.96
CA THR A 110 11.00 8.00 9.13
C THR A 110 11.00 6.49 8.87
N PHE A 111 12.04 5.77 9.32
CA PHE A 111 12.17 4.31 9.07
C PHE A 111 10.99 3.50 9.64
N GLY A 112 10.48 3.87 10.81
CA GLY A 112 9.29 3.24 11.41
C GLY A 112 8.03 3.38 10.54
N VAL A 113 7.81 4.57 9.94
CA VAL A 113 6.69 4.81 9.03
C VAL A 113 6.85 4.01 7.74
N PHE A 114 8.06 4.02 7.17
CA PHE A 114 8.38 3.24 5.97
C PHE A 114 8.15 1.74 6.17
N GLN A 115 8.60 1.20 7.31
CA GLN A 115 8.39 -0.21 7.65
C GLN A 115 6.91 -0.55 7.84
N ASN A 116 6.14 0.34 8.48
CA ASN A 116 4.71 0.14 8.68
C ASN A 116 3.95 0.07 7.34
N VAL A 117 4.23 1.00 6.43
CA VAL A 117 3.64 1.04 5.07
C VAL A 117 3.96 -0.23 4.30
N LEU A 118 5.22 -0.67 4.30
CA LEU A 118 5.64 -1.90 3.65
C LEU A 118 4.95 -3.13 4.22
N TYR A 119 4.86 -3.22 5.54
CA TYR A 119 4.24 -4.36 6.22
C TYR A 119 2.75 -4.48 5.88
N VAL A 120 2.03 -3.36 5.89
CA VAL A 120 0.60 -3.33 5.52
C VAL A 120 0.39 -3.76 4.07
N GLY A 121 1.21 -3.26 3.14
CA GLY A 121 1.15 -3.68 1.73
C GLY A 121 1.42 -5.17 1.55
N LEU A 122 2.56 -5.65 2.07
CA LEU A 122 2.96 -7.05 1.99
C LEU A 122 1.92 -7.99 2.59
N PHE A 123 1.29 -7.62 3.72
CA PHE A 123 0.28 -8.45 4.35
C PHE A 123 -0.96 -8.62 3.46
N LEU A 124 -1.42 -7.53 2.83
CA LEU A 124 -2.57 -7.55 1.93
C LEU A 124 -2.30 -8.33 0.63
N ASP A 125 -1.10 -8.18 0.04
CA ASP A 125 -0.69 -8.93 -1.15
C ASP A 125 -0.45 -10.42 -0.85
N SER A 126 0.20 -10.72 0.29
CA SER A 126 0.50 -12.11 0.69
C SER A 126 -0.76 -12.88 1.06
N GLY A 127 -1.77 -12.23 1.64
CA GLY A 127 -3.08 -12.83 1.89
C GLY A 127 -3.74 -13.31 0.59
N PHE A 128 -3.59 -12.55 -0.49
CA PHE A 128 -4.13 -12.90 -1.80
C PHE A 128 -3.37 -14.05 -2.48
N LEU A 129 -2.03 -14.02 -2.50
CA LEU A 129 -1.25 -15.13 -3.07
C LEU A 129 -1.55 -16.46 -2.37
N ARG A 130 -1.73 -16.44 -1.04
CA ARG A 130 -2.13 -17.64 -0.29
C ARG A 130 -3.55 -18.10 -0.64
N LEU A 131 -4.49 -17.18 -0.85
CA LEU A 131 -5.85 -17.54 -1.26
C LEU A 131 -5.87 -18.15 -2.67
N HIS A 132 -5.08 -17.61 -3.60
CA HIS A 132 -4.97 -18.15 -4.97
C HIS A 132 -4.38 -19.57 -5.00
N HIS A 133 -3.35 -19.85 -4.19
CA HIS A 133 -2.74 -21.18 -4.10
C HIS A 133 -3.65 -22.24 -3.43
N VAL A 134 -4.71 -21.82 -2.73
CA VAL A 134 -5.69 -22.73 -2.11
C VAL A 134 -6.85 -23.06 -3.07
N ILE A 135 -7.07 -22.21 -4.10
CA ILE A 135 -8.19 -22.34 -5.05
C ILE A 135 -7.78 -23.11 -6.33
N CYS A 136 -6.48 -23.15 -6.67
CA CYS A 136 -5.93 -23.98 -7.75
C CYS A 136 -5.39 -25.31 -7.21
#